data_AF-A0A3B8QNI9-F1
#
_entry.id   AF-A0A3B8QNI9-F1
#
_cell.length_a   1.000
_cell.length_b   1.000
_cell.length_c   1.000
_cell.angle_alpha   90.00
_cell.angle_beta   90.00
_cell.angle_gamma   90.00
#
_symmetry.space_group_name_H-M   'P 1'
#
loop_
_entity.id
_entity.type
_entity.pdbx_description
1 polymer ?
#
loop_
_entity_poly.entity_id
_entity_poly.type
_entity_poly.pdbx_seq_one_letter_code
_entity_poly.pdbx_strand_id
1 'polypeptide(L)'
;MNIEMIRAAAQRLDGEARCTPLLNSPFIDDLAGRRVWIKPECLQHTGSFKFRGAWAALSALEPSIRAKGVVAFSSGNHAQGVALAAARHNVPSVIIMPADAPHLKIENTRSLGAEVVLYNRASEDREVIGLSLEHERGLTMIKPFDDPQVIAGQGTAGLEIAKQTSSLGVEKGDVLVCCGGGGLTSGIALALEADAPGLCVRPVEPEGFDDVTRSLFSGKIEKNIKTTGNICDAIITPQPGNLTFPVMQRLCGPGLIVDENEALESMAIAFLRLKLVAEPGGAVALAAAIFRKGEIEGNDVVVVISGGNVDP
;
A
#
# COMPACT_ATOMS: atom_id res chain seq x y z
N MET A 1 -17.38 3.04 4.04
CA MET A 1 -16.11 3.78 3.98
C MET A 1 -16.32 5.02 3.13
N ASN A 2 -15.88 6.19 3.59
CA ASN A 2 -16.16 7.47 2.92
C ASN A 2 -15.02 8.49 3.18
N ILE A 3 -15.12 9.65 2.54
CA ILE A 3 -14.17 10.75 2.67
C ILE A 3 -14.02 11.27 4.11
N GLU A 4 -15.09 11.29 4.91
CA GLU A 4 -15.03 11.77 6.30
C GLU A 4 -14.14 10.89 7.18
N MET A 5 -14.16 9.57 6.97
CA MET A 5 -13.20 8.67 7.64
C MET A 5 -11.75 8.99 7.27
N ILE A 6 -11.49 9.32 6.00
CA ILE A 6 -10.14 9.67 5.51
C ILE A 6 -9.69 11.01 6.11
N ARG A 7 -10.55 12.03 6.13
CA ARG A 7 -10.25 13.33 6.76
C ARG A 7 -10.01 13.20 8.27
N ALA A 8 -10.80 12.37 8.95
CA ALA A 8 -10.57 12.05 10.37
C ALA A 8 -9.24 11.31 10.59
N ALA A 9 -8.87 10.37 9.70
CA ALA A 9 -7.58 9.72 9.74
C ALA A 9 -6.43 10.72 9.50
N ALA A 10 -6.59 11.65 8.54
CA ALA A 10 -5.62 12.70 8.26
C ALA A 10 -5.38 13.61 9.48
N GLN A 11 -6.44 14.00 10.20
CA GLN A 11 -6.32 14.74 11.45
C GLN A 11 -5.51 13.99 12.51
N ARG A 12 -5.73 12.68 12.66
CA ARG A 12 -4.96 11.86 13.60
C ARG A 12 -3.51 11.63 13.16
N LEU A 13 -3.24 11.66 11.85
CA LEU A 13 -1.91 11.46 11.25
C LEU A 13 -1.07 12.75 11.20
N ASP A 14 -1.68 13.92 11.44
CA ASP A 14 -0.99 15.20 11.37
C ASP A 14 0.15 15.28 12.39
N GLY A 15 1.34 15.67 11.92
CA GLY A 15 2.59 15.65 12.70
C GLY A 15 3.21 14.26 12.91
N GLU A 16 2.50 13.18 12.59
CA GLU A 16 2.92 11.80 12.89
C GLU A 16 3.38 11.04 11.65
N ALA A 17 2.69 11.25 10.53
CA ALA A 17 3.11 10.76 9.22
C ALA A 17 3.82 11.87 8.42
N ARG A 18 4.76 11.45 7.57
CA ARG A 18 5.40 12.36 6.62
C ARG A 18 4.42 12.70 5.50
N CYS A 19 4.21 13.98 5.22
CA CYS A 19 3.66 14.41 3.95
C CYS A 19 4.74 14.26 2.88
N THR A 20 4.72 13.15 2.13
CA THR A 20 5.74 12.87 1.12
C THR A 20 5.58 13.87 -0.05
N PRO A 21 6.68 14.33 -0.68
CA PRO A 21 6.58 15.30 -1.77
C PRO A 21 5.93 14.69 -3.02
N LEU A 22 5.58 15.51 -3.99
CA LEU A 22 5.31 15.07 -5.36
C LEU A 22 6.49 15.48 -6.23
N LEU A 23 7.23 14.49 -6.75
CA LEU A 23 8.45 14.70 -7.52
C LEU A 23 8.16 14.61 -9.03
N ASN A 24 9.08 15.09 -9.85
CA ASN A 24 9.07 14.91 -11.29
C ASN A 24 10.51 14.71 -11.79
N SER A 25 10.67 14.05 -12.95
CA SER A 25 11.95 13.84 -13.60
C SER A 25 11.79 13.95 -15.11
N PRO A 26 12.41 14.93 -15.78
CA PRO A 26 12.33 15.07 -17.25
C PRO A 26 12.79 13.80 -17.99
N PHE A 27 13.75 13.06 -17.42
CA PHE A 27 14.19 11.79 -17.99
C PHE A 27 13.08 10.73 -17.97
N ILE A 28 12.30 10.67 -16.89
CA ILE A 28 11.17 9.75 -16.79
C ILE A 28 10.04 10.24 -17.70
N ASP A 29 9.86 11.55 -17.84
CA ASP A 29 8.85 12.12 -18.75
C ASP A 29 9.13 11.71 -20.20
N ASP A 30 10.38 11.82 -20.65
CA ASP A 30 10.82 11.36 -21.97
C ASP A 30 10.61 9.84 -22.13
N LEU A 31 10.97 9.07 -21.09
CA LEU A 31 10.76 7.62 -21.09
C LEU A 31 9.30 7.23 -21.10
N ALA A 32 8.38 8.00 -20.52
CA ALA A 32 6.94 7.73 -20.50
C ALA A 32 6.21 8.36 -21.70
N GLY A 33 6.83 9.34 -22.36
CA GLY A 33 6.21 10.16 -23.41
C GLY A 33 5.19 11.17 -22.88
N ARG A 34 5.22 11.50 -21.58
CA ARG A 34 4.26 12.37 -20.88
C ARG A 34 4.81 12.80 -19.52
N ARG A 35 4.19 13.77 -18.84
CA ARG A 35 4.61 14.18 -17.50
C ARG A 35 4.27 13.11 -16.47
N VAL A 36 5.26 12.68 -15.71
CA VAL A 36 5.13 11.71 -14.62
C VAL A 36 5.47 12.37 -13.28
N TRP A 37 4.51 12.29 -12.38
CA TRP A 37 4.57 12.83 -11.02
C TRP A 37 4.71 11.69 -10.02
N ILE A 38 5.78 11.66 -9.24
CA ILE A 38 6.10 10.54 -8.36
C ILE A 38 5.69 10.90 -6.93
N LYS A 39 4.81 10.09 -6.33
CA LYS A 39 4.46 10.11 -4.91
C LYS A 39 5.29 9.02 -4.19
N PRO A 40 6.41 9.37 -3.53
CA PRO A 40 7.38 8.41 -3.02
C PRO A 40 7.03 7.99 -1.59
N GLU A 41 6.03 7.12 -1.44
CA GLU A 41 5.67 6.54 -0.14
C GLU A 41 6.76 5.61 0.43
N CYS A 42 7.76 5.23 -0.37
CA CYS A 42 9.01 4.66 0.14
C CYS A 42 9.77 5.58 1.12
N LEU A 43 9.50 6.89 1.10
CA LEU A 43 10.07 7.85 2.06
C LEU A 43 9.22 8.02 3.32
N GLN A 44 8.09 7.33 3.44
CA GLN A 44 7.30 7.33 4.67
C GLN A 44 8.08 6.62 5.81
N HIS A 45 7.63 6.80 7.06
CA HIS A 45 8.09 5.97 8.16
C HIS A 45 7.99 4.47 7.81
N THR A 46 8.96 3.69 8.29
CA THR A 46 9.11 2.25 7.97
C THR A 46 9.29 1.93 6.48
N GLY A 47 9.60 2.93 5.64
CA GLY A 47 9.92 2.72 4.23
C GLY A 47 8.73 2.40 3.32
N SER A 48 7.49 2.63 3.77
CA SER A 48 6.29 2.40 2.93
C SER A 48 5.04 3.12 3.44
N PHE A 49 4.02 3.17 2.58
CA PHE A 49 2.70 3.76 2.92
C PHE A 49 2.01 3.10 4.13
N LYS A 50 2.38 1.86 4.49
CA LYS A 50 1.65 1.05 5.50
C LYS A 50 1.57 1.71 6.87
N PHE A 51 2.52 2.57 7.22
CA PHE A 51 2.48 3.34 8.46
C PHE A 51 1.19 4.17 8.58
N ARG A 52 0.66 4.72 7.48
CA ARG A 52 -0.54 5.56 7.48
C ARG A 52 -1.76 4.81 8.01
N GLY A 53 -2.09 3.66 7.41
CA GLY A 53 -3.22 2.85 7.84
C GLY A 53 -3.01 2.18 9.19
N ALA A 54 -1.77 1.78 9.52
CA ALA A 54 -1.46 1.26 10.84
C ALA A 54 -1.75 2.30 11.93
N TRP A 55 -1.22 3.52 11.77
CA TRP A 55 -1.48 4.62 12.69
C TRP A 55 -2.97 4.99 12.72
N ALA A 56 -3.64 5.09 11.57
CA ALA A 56 -5.07 5.42 11.52
C ALA A 56 -5.94 4.38 12.25
N ALA A 57 -5.61 3.10 12.13
CA ALA A 57 -6.31 2.01 12.82
C ALA A 57 -6.06 2.03 14.32
N LEU A 58 -4.80 2.13 14.76
CA LEU A 58 -4.47 2.19 16.19
C LEU A 58 -5.03 3.46 16.86
N SER A 59 -4.89 4.61 16.21
CA SER A 59 -5.35 5.90 16.77
C SER A 59 -6.88 6.01 16.85
N ALA A 60 -7.62 5.22 16.06
CA ALA A 60 -9.08 5.17 16.09
C ALA A 60 -9.64 4.26 17.20
N LEU A 61 -8.82 3.43 17.83
CA LEU A 61 -9.27 2.57 18.93
C LEU A 61 -9.53 3.39 20.19
N GLU A 62 -10.62 3.05 20.89
CA GLU A 62 -10.89 3.57 22.22
C GLU A 62 -9.69 3.32 23.14
N PRO A 63 -9.29 4.28 24.00
CA PRO A 63 -8.07 4.17 24.79
C PRO A 63 -7.97 2.89 25.62
N SER A 64 -9.09 2.42 26.19
CA SER A 64 -9.16 1.20 26.99
C SER A 64 -9.00 -0.08 26.17
N ILE A 65 -9.44 -0.08 24.91
CA ILE A 65 -9.26 -1.19 23.97
C ILE A 65 -7.82 -1.17 23.46
N ARG A 66 -7.35 0.01 23.04
CA ARG A 66 -5.99 0.22 22.53
C ARG A 66 -4.93 -0.21 23.54
N ALA A 67 -5.13 0.09 24.83
CA ALA A 67 -4.19 -0.28 25.89
C ALA A 67 -3.99 -1.79 26.06
N LYS A 68 -4.93 -2.63 25.60
CA LYS A 68 -4.78 -4.10 25.64
C LYS A 68 -3.75 -4.61 24.64
N GLY A 69 -3.52 -3.88 23.56
CA GLY A 69 -2.59 -4.25 22.51
C GLY A 69 -3.27 -4.63 21.20
N VAL A 70 -2.42 -4.81 20.18
CA VAL A 70 -2.83 -5.17 18.82
C VAL A 70 -2.13 -6.42 18.33
N VAL A 71 -2.75 -7.11 17.39
CA VAL A 71 -2.16 -8.24 16.65
C VAL A 71 -2.26 -7.99 15.16
N ALA A 72 -1.23 -8.36 14.41
CA ALA A 72 -1.23 -8.33 12.95
C ALA A 72 -0.45 -9.52 12.40
N PHE A 73 -0.73 -9.90 11.15
CA PHE A 73 0.05 -10.90 10.42
C PHE A 73 0.65 -10.28 9.16
N SER A 74 1.97 -10.34 9.04
CA SER A 74 2.73 -9.88 7.86
C SER A 74 4.20 -10.20 8.06
N SER A 75 4.93 -10.48 6.99
CA SER A 75 6.39 -10.62 7.02
C SER A 75 7.12 -9.36 6.52
N GLY A 76 6.42 -8.25 6.25
CA GLY A 76 6.99 -7.11 5.52
C GLY A 76 6.45 -5.76 5.98
N ASN A 77 6.01 -4.93 5.03
CA ASN A 77 5.67 -3.53 5.26
C ASN A 77 4.58 -3.30 6.32
N HIS A 78 3.56 -4.16 6.36
CA HIS A 78 2.49 -4.05 7.36
C HIS A 78 2.97 -4.37 8.77
N ALA A 79 3.85 -5.36 8.93
CA ALA A 79 4.46 -5.70 10.22
C ALA A 79 5.21 -4.50 10.81
N GLN A 80 6.09 -3.88 10.02
CA GLN A 80 6.85 -2.72 10.47
C GLN A 80 5.94 -1.52 10.75
N GLY A 81 4.96 -1.25 9.86
CA GLY A 81 4.00 -0.15 10.04
C GLY A 81 3.22 -0.27 11.34
N VAL A 82 2.68 -1.46 11.65
CA VAL A 82 1.95 -1.73 12.90
C VAL A 82 2.87 -1.66 14.11
N ALA A 83 4.05 -2.28 14.05
CA ALA A 83 5.02 -2.26 15.16
C ALA A 83 5.43 -0.83 15.53
N LEU A 84 5.79 0.00 14.54
CA LEU A 84 6.16 1.40 14.81
C LEU A 84 4.98 2.22 15.34
N ALA A 85 3.79 2.07 14.75
CA ALA A 85 2.60 2.78 15.23
C ALA A 85 2.26 2.41 16.68
N ALA A 86 2.34 1.12 17.03
CA ALA A 86 2.11 0.63 18.38
C ALA A 86 3.13 1.17 19.37
N ALA A 87 4.42 1.12 19.01
CA ALA A 87 5.50 1.66 19.83
C ALA A 87 5.30 3.15 20.15
N ARG A 88 4.95 3.96 19.15
CA ARG A 88 4.68 5.40 19.34
C ARG A 88 3.44 5.68 20.19
N HIS A 89 2.46 4.78 20.20
CA HIS A 89 1.31 4.87 21.10
C HIS A 89 1.56 4.25 22.49
N ASN A 90 2.75 3.69 22.76
CA ASN A 90 3.07 2.91 23.95
C ASN A 90 2.10 1.73 24.15
N VAL A 91 1.79 1.03 23.06
CA VAL A 91 0.82 -0.07 23.00
C VAL A 91 1.56 -1.38 22.68
N PRO A 92 1.27 -2.49 23.39
CA PRO A 92 1.81 -3.79 23.03
C PRO A 92 1.38 -4.21 21.61
N SER A 93 2.31 -4.73 20.81
CA SER A 93 1.98 -5.30 19.49
C SER A 93 2.56 -6.70 19.33
N VAL A 94 1.72 -7.61 18.83
CA VAL A 94 2.11 -8.96 18.42
C VAL A 94 2.07 -9.05 16.90
N ILE A 95 3.18 -9.45 16.29
CA ILE A 95 3.29 -9.61 14.84
C ILE A 95 3.54 -11.09 14.52
N ILE A 96 2.62 -11.68 13.78
CA ILE A 96 2.72 -13.05 13.29
C ILE A 96 3.51 -13.03 11.98
N MET A 97 4.69 -13.62 12.02
CA MET A 97 5.61 -13.72 10.90
C MET A 97 5.87 -15.20 10.60
N PRO A 98 6.08 -15.57 9.33
CA PRO A 98 6.45 -16.93 9.00
C PRO A 98 7.92 -17.18 9.40
N ALA A 99 8.21 -18.39 9.88
CA ALA A 99 9.53 -18.78 10.37
C ALA A 99 10.63 -18.73 9.29
N ASP A 100 10.24 -18.77 8.02
CA ASP A 100 11.11 -18.67 6.85
C ASP A 100 11.26 -17.23 6.31
N ALA A 101 10.67 -16.23 6.97
CA ALA A 101 10.87 -14.84 6.59
C ALA A 101 12.37 -14.46 6.69
N PRO A 102 12.87 -13.57 5.82
CA PRO A 102 14.24 -13.07 5.92
C PRO A 102 14.56 -12.60 7.34
N HIS A 103 15.68 -13.07 7.89
CA HIS A 103 16.06 -12.83 9.30
C HIS A 103 16.05 -11.33 9.65
N LEU A 104 16.55 -10.50 8.73
CA LEU A 104 16.57 -9.05 8.86
C LEU A 104 15.15 -8.46 9.04
N LYS A 105 14.13 -8.99 8.34
CA LYS A 105 12.74 -8.52 8.49
C LYS A 105 12.17 -8.87 9.87
N ILE A 106 12.53 -10.04 10.42
CA ILE A 106 12.15 -10.45 11.78
C ILE A 106 12.82 -9.55 12.82
N GLU A 107 14.13 -9.32 12.69
CA GLU A 107 14.90 -8.48 13.61
C GLU A 107 14.44 -7.03 13.59
N ASN A 108 14.18 -6.46 12.41
CA ASN A 108 13.65 -5.10 12.26
C ASN A 108 12.27 -4.95 12.92
N THR A 109 11.43 -5.99 12.88
CA THR A 109 10.14 -5.97 13.55
C THR A 109 10.30 -6.01 15.07
N ARG A 110 11.21 -6.86 15.59
CA ARG A 110 11.53 -6.92 17.02
C ARG A 110 12.18 -5.63 17.54
N SER A 111 13.05 -5.00 16.76
CA SER A 111 13.73 -3.75 17.16
C SER A 111 12.77 -2.57 17.29
N LEU A 112 11.60 -2.64 16.64
CA LEU A 112 10.48 -1.71 16.83
C LEU A 112 9.65 -2.00 18.10
N GLY A 113 10.02 -2.99 18.91
CA GLY A 113 9.36 -3.31 20.18
C GLY A 113 8.20 -4.30 20.08
N ALA A 114 7.99 -4.92 18.91
CA ALA A 114 6.95 -5.92 18.74
C ALA A 114 7.36 -7.31 19.24
N GLU A 115 6.41 -8.01 19.85
CA GLU A 115 6.49 -9.46 20.07
C GLU A 115 6.29 -10.15 18.72
N VAL A 116 7.27 -10.93 18.26
CA VAL A 116 7.16 -11.69 17.00
C VAL A 116 6.82 -13.14 17.29
N VAL A 117 5.65 -13.57 16.84
CA VAL A 117 5.20 -14.97 16.87
C VAL A 117 5.49 -15.60 15.51
N LEU A 118 6.30 -16.66 15.52
CA LEU A 118 6.68 -17.36 14.29
C LEU A 118 5.71 -18.52 13.99
N TYR A 119 5.37 -18.72 12.71
CA TYR A 119 4.56 -19.86 12.25
C TYR A 119 5.15 -20.55 11.01
N ASN A 120 4.80 -21.80 10.79
CA ASN A 120 5.17 -22.59 9.63
C ASN A 120 4.12 -22.45 8.52
N ARG A 121 4.47 -21.76 7.43
CA ARG A 121 3.56 -21.53 6.28
C ARG A 121 3.01 -22.80 5.65
N ALA A 122 3.71 -23.93 5.76
CA ALA A 122 3.32 -25.18 5.11
C ALA A 122 2.26 -25.96 5.90
N SER A 123 2.16 -25.75 7.22
CA SER A 123 1.32 -26.55 8.11
C SER A 123 0.37 -25.73 9.00
N GLU A 124 0.56 -24.43 9.09
CA GLU A 124 -0.19 -23.55 9.99
C GLU A 124 -0.84 -22.39 9.24
N ASP A 125 -1.95 -21.90 9.79
CA ASP A 125 -2.69 -20.77 9.26
C ASP A 125 -2.51 -19.55 10.17
N ARG A 126 -1.89 -18.50 9.63
CA ARG A 126 -1.65 -17.23 10.33
C ARG A 126 -2.94 -16.53 10.76
N GLU A 127 -4.04 -16.70 10.02
CA GLU A 127 -5.34 -16.09 10.37
C GLU A 127 -5.92 -16.80 11.59
N VAL A 128 -5.84 -18.14 11.64
CA VAL A 128 -6.26 -18.92 12.81
C VAL A 128 -5.44 -18.55 14.04
N ILE A 129 -4.11 -18.48 13.92
CA ILE A 129 -3.22 -18.04 15.02
C ILE A 129 -3.59 -16.63 15.48
N GLY A 130 -3.82 -15.73 14.53
CA GLY A 130 -4.23 -14.35 14.80
C GLY A 130 -5.53 -14.23 15.57
N LEU A 131 -6.55 -14.98 15.16
CA LEU A 131 -7.86 -15.01 15.83
C LEU A 131 -7.75 -15.61 17.24
N SER A 132 -6.91 -16.64 17.43
CA SER A 132 -6.67 -17.22 18.76
C SER A 132 -6.06 -16.18 19.70
N LEU A 133 -5.00 -15.49 19.25
CA LEU A 133 -4.32 -14.46 20.04
C LEU A 133 -5.22 -13.26 20.34
N GLU A 134 -6.04 -12.82 19.38
CA GLU A 134 -7.06 -11.79 19.57
C GLU A 134 -8.03 -12.18 20.70
N HIS A 135 -8.58 -13.40 20.65
CA HIS A 135 -9.53 -13.87 21.66
C HIS A 135 -8.89 -14.10 23.04
N GLU A 136 -7.77 -14.81 23.10
CA GLU A 136 -7.12 -15.20 24.36
C GLU A 136 -6.52 -14.02 25.12
N ARG A 137 -5.95 -13.05 24.40
CA ARG A 137 -5.24 -11.90 25.00
C ARG A 137 -6.03 -10.60 24.92
N GLY A 138 -7.20 -10.60 24.27
CA GLY A 138 -8.01 -9.40 24.08
C GLY A 138 -7.34 -8.35 23.19
N LEU A 139 -6.49 -8.78 22.26
CA LEU A 139 -5.80 -7.90 21.31
C LEU A 139 -6.76 -7.50 20.18
N THR A 140 -6.54 -6.35 19.55
CA THR A 140 -7.30 -5.97 18.34
C THR A 140 -6.54 -6.39 17.09
N MET A 141 -7.18 -7.14 16.18
CA MET A 141 -6.61 -7.46 14.88
C MET A 141 -6.52 -6.23 13.96
N ILE A 142 -5.33 -5.94 13.44
CA ILE A 142 -5.10 -4.90 12.44
C ILE A 142 -4.78 -5.56 11.09
N LYS A 143 -5.77 -5.62 10.20
CA LYS A 143 -5.63 -6.27 8.88
C LYS A 143 -4.73 -5.44 7.94
N PRO A 144 -4.04 -6.08 6.98
CA PRO A 144 -3.13 -5.36 6.09
C PRO A 144 -3.82 -4.48 5.03
N PHE A 145 -5.09 -4.70 4.72
CA PHE A 145 -5.82 -3.93 3.71
C PHE A 145 -7.34 -3.95 3.88
N ASP A 146 -7.96 -5.08 4.24
CA ASP A 146 -9.43 -5.23 4.29
C ASP A 146 -10.00 -4.76 5.64
N ASP A 147 -9.68 -3.52 6.02
CA ASP A 147 -10.11 -2.87 7.26
C ASP A 147 -10.46 -1.39 7.00
N PRO A 148 -11.60 -0.88 7.49
CA PRO A 148 -12.04 0.48 7.21
C PRO A 148 -11.08 1.59 7.66
N GLN A 149 -10.44 1.45 8.83
CA GLN A 149 -9.50 2.45 9.34
C GLN A 149 -8.15 2.38 8.63
N VAL A 150 -7.71 1.17 8.29
CA VAL A 150 -6.51 0.96 7.50
C VAL A 150 -6.66 1.64 6.15
N ILE A 151 -7.75 1.40 5.44
CA ILE A 151 -8.02 2.02 4.13
C ILE A 151 -8.18 3.54 4.26
N ALA A 152 -8.86 4.02 5.31
CA ALA A 152 -8.98 5.45 5.59
C ALA A 152 -7.61 6.12 5.77
N GLY A 153 -6.71 5.49 6.53
CA GLY A 153 -5.33 5.96 6.68
C GLY A 153 -4.57 5.96 5.36
N GLN A 154 -4.69 4.91 4.55
CA GLN A 154 -4.03 4.88 3.23
C GLN A 154 -4.54 6.00 2.31
N GLY A 155 -5.84 6.33 2.41
CA GLY A 155 -6.45 7.40 1.63
C GLY A 155 -5.90 8.80 1.92
N THR A 156 -5.18 9.00 3.03
CA THR A 156 -4.49 10.27 3.29
C THR A 156 -3.40 10.57 2.26
N ALA A 157 -2.79 9.53 1.66
CA ALA A 157 -1.91 9.72 0.52
C ALA A 157 -2.67 10.32 -0.68
N GLY A 158 -3.94 9.97 -0.86
CA GLY A 158 -4.81 10.54 -1.89
C GLY A 158 -5.17 12.00 -1.64
N LEU A 159 -5.41 12.39 -0.39
CA LEU A 159 -5.60 13.81 -0.03
C LEU A 159 -4.35 14.64 -0.33
N GLU A 160 -3.17 14.10 -0.02
CA GLU A 160 -1.91 14.75 -0.35
C GLU A 160 -1.71 14.86 -1.87
N ILE A 161 -1.98 13.79 -2.62
CA ILE A 161 -1.94 13.80 -4.10
C ILE A 161 -2.86 14.91 -4.63
N ALA A 162 -4.14 14.94 -4.24
CA ALA A 162 -5.10 15.94 -4.71
C ALA A 162 -4.62 17.38 -4.47
N LYS A 163 -4.11 17.65 -3.26
CA LYS A 163 -3.58 18.97 -2.91
C LYS A 163 -2.33 19.33 -3.72
N GLN A 164 -1.41 18.38 -3.88
CA GLN A 164 -0.13 18.59 -4.56
C GLN A 164 -0.33 18.76 -6.08
N THR A 165 -1.18 17.94 -6.71
CA THR A 165 -1.50 18.07 -8.15
C THR A 165 -2.25 19.38 -8.44
N SER A 166 -3.20 19.76 -7.59
CA SER A 166 -3.91 21.04 -7.70
C SER A 166 -2.92 22.23 -7.65
N SER A 167 -1.94 22.20 -6.74
CA SER A 167 -0.92 23.26 -6.65
C SER A 167 -0.01 23.36 -7.88
N LEU A 168 0.05 22.31 -8.70
CA LEU A 168 0.83 22.22 -9.94
C LEU A 168 -0.04 22.46 -11.19
N GLY A 169 -1.34 22.73 -11.04
CA GLY A 169 -2.27 22.89 -12.16
C GLY A 169 -2.60 21.58 -12.90
N VAL A 170 -2.41 20.43 -12.25
CA VAL A 170 -2.76 19.12 -12.80
C VAL A 170 -4.19 18.77 -12.37
N GLU A 171 -5.14 19.01 -13.28
CA GLU A 171 -6.57 18.82 -13.02
C GLU A 171 -7.12 17.46 -13.50
N LYS A 172 -6.45 16.83 -14.48
CA LYS A 172 -6.87 15.58 -15.10
C LYS A 172 -5.69 14.67 -15.37
N GLY A 173 -5.85 13.37 -15.17
CA GLY A 173 -4.80 12.39 -15.38
C GLY A 173 -5.07 11.05 -14.70
N ASP A 174 -4.20 10.08 -14.97
CA ASP A 174 -4.23 8.78 -14.29
C ASP A 174 -3.38 8.83 -13.02
N VAL A 175 -3.83 8.12 -11.98
CA VAL A 175 -3.09 7.89 -10.73
C VAL A 175 -2.83 6.39 -10.62
N LEU A 176 -1.63 5.98 -11.00
CA LEU A 176 -1.18 4.60 -11.00
C LEU A 176 -0.77 4.18 -9.60
N VAL A 177 -1.44 3.16 -9.06
CA VAL A 177 -1.26 2.71 -7.68
C VAL A 177 -0.89 1.23 -7.65
N CYS A 178 0.25 0.91 -7.04
CA CYS A 178 0.66 -0.47 -6.77
C CYS A 178 -0.45 -1.20 -6.01
N CYS A 179 -0.94 -2.30 -6.54
CA CYS A 179 -2.12 -2.98 -6.02
C CYS A 179 -1.82 -4.44 -5.68
N GLY A 180 -2.15 -4.82 -4.45
CA GLY A 180 -2.41 -6.22 -4.08
C GLY A 180 -3.87 -6.28 -3.61
N GLY A 181 -4.09 -6.46 -2.31
CA GLY A 181 -5.43 -6.53 -1.72
C GLY A 181 -6.29 -5.25 -1.81
N GLY A 182 -5.81 -4.18 -2.46
CA GLY A 182 -6.62 -3.00 -2.80
C GLY A 182 -6.74 -1.90 -1.74
N GLY A 183 -6.11 -2.02 -0.57
CA GLY A 183 -6.27 -1.05 0.53
C GLY A 183 -5.76 0.36 0.20
N LEU A 184 -4.57 0.45 -0.41
CA LEU A 184 -4.01 1.74 -0.87
C LEU A 184 -4.85 2.33 -2.01
N THR A 185 -5.10 1.52 -3.04
CA THR A 185 -5.89 1.89 -4.23
C THR A 185 -7.26 2.43 -3.85
N SER A 186 -8.00 1.71 -3.01
CA SER A 186 -9.34 2.11 -2.55
C SER A 186 -9.32 3.41 -1.76
N GLY A 187 -8.34 3.56 -0.86
CA GLY A 187 -8.20 4.76 -0.04
C GLY A 187 -7.91 5.99 -0.91
N ILE A 188 -6.97 5.87 -1.84
CA ILE A 188 -6.64 6.96 -2.78
C ILE A 188 -7.87 7.28 -3.64
N ALA A 189 -8.54 6.28 -4.21
CA ALA A 189 -9.70 6.51 -5.07
C ALA A 189 -10.83 7.27 -4.37
N LEU A 190 -11.13 6.95 -3.11
CA LEU A 190 -12.12 7.68 -2.30
C LEU A 190 -11.72 9.13 -2.00
N ALA A 191 -10.43 9.39 -1.78
CA ALA A 191 -9.94 10.74 -1.55
C ALA A 191 -10.04 11.59 -2.83
N LEU A 192 -9.65 11.02 -3.98
CA LEU A 192 -9.69 11.72 -5.26
C LEU A 192 -11.13 11.95 -5.75
N GLU A 193 -12.05 11.00 -5.52
CA GLU A 193 -13.49 11.18 -5.82
C GLU A 193 -14.03 12.48 -5.22
N ALA A 194 -13.59 12.84 -4.01
CA ALA A 194 -14.04 14.05 -3.32
C ALA A 194 -13.26 15.31 -3.72
N ASP A 195 -11.92 15.24 -3.77
CA ASP A 195 -11.08 16.44 -3.79
C ASP A 195 -10.37 16.67 -5.14
N ALA A 196 -10.34 15.68 -6.04
CA ALA A 196 -9.74 15.79 -7.37
C ALA A 196 -10.42 14.85 -8.39
N PRO A 197 -11.73 15.03 -8.69
CA PRO A 197 -12.53 14.09 -9.49
C PRO A 197 -12.09 13.97 -10.96
N GLY A 198 -11.21 14.84 -11.44
CA GLY A 198 -10.58 14.70 -12.77
C GLY A 198 -9.44 13.68 -12.81
N LEU A 199 -8.96 13.23 -11.64
CA LEU A 199 -7.92 12.20 -11.52
C LEU A 199 -8.56 10.81 -11.37
N CYS A 200 -8.15 9.87 -12.21
CA CYS A 200 -8.66 8.50 -12.21
C CYS A 200 -7.63 7.53 -11.64
N VAL A 201 -7.99 6.77 -10.60
CA VAL A 201 -7.08 5.74 -10.07
C VAL A 201 -7.06 4.53 -10.98
N ARG A 202 -5.87 3.99 -11.26
CA ARG A 202 -5.69 2.72 -11.97
C ARG A 202 -4.81 1.79 -11.15
N PRO A 203 -5.31 0.61 -10.74
CA PRO A 203 -4.49 -0.36 -10.04
C PRO A 203 -3.43 -0.92 -10.99
N VAL A 204 -2.23 -1.17 -10.45
CA VAL A 204 -1.14 -1.79 -11.19
C VAL A 204 -0.67 -3.03 -10.44
N GLU A 205 -0.65 -4.16 -11.15
CA GLU A 205 -0.38 -5.48 -10.61
C GLU A 205 0.74 -6.18 -11.41
N PRO A 206 1.46 -7.13 -10.80
CA PRO A 206 2.43 -7.94 -11.52
C PRO A 206 1.74 -9.09 -12.28
N GLU A 207 2.34 -9.48 -13.41
CA GLU A 207 1.84 -10.58 -14.23
C GLU A 207 1.67 -11.88 -13.42
N GLY A 208 0.54 -12.56 -13.61
CA GLY A 208 0.17 -13.78 -12.90
C GLY A 208 -0.39 -13.58 -11.50
N PHE A 209 -0.43 -12.32 -11.02
CA PHE A 209 -1.07 -11.89 -9.79
C PHE A 209 -1.97 -10.66 -10.01
N ASP A 210 -2.63 -10.63 -11.17
CA ASP A 210 -3.51 -9.57 -11.68
C ASP A 210 -4.98 -9.77 -11.26
N ASP A 211 -5.21 -10.22 -10.03
CA ASP A 211 -6.56 -10.54 -9.53
C ASP A 211 -7.49 -9.32 -9.52
N VAL A 212 -7.01 -8.13 -9.16
CA VAL A 212 -7.82 -6.91 -9.17
C VAL A 212 -8.19 -6.51 -10.58
N THR A 213 -7.25 -6.57 -11.52
CA THR A 213 -7.47 -6.23 -12.94
C THR A 213 -8.53 -7.17 -13.54
N ARG A 214 -8.41 -8.47 -13.30
CA ARG A 214 -9.43 -9.45 -13.73
C ARG A 214 -10.76 -9.24 -13.02
N SER A 215 -10.75 -8.89 -11.73
CA SER A 215 -11.96 -8.64 -10.96
C SER A 215 -12.71 -7.41 -11.45
N LEU A 216 -12.00 -6.32 -11.78
CA LEU A 216 -12.58 -5.10 -12.34
C LEU A 216 -13.21 -5.36 -13.70
N PHE A 217 -12.56 -6.18 -14.53
CA PHE A 217 -13.07 -6.57 -15.83
C PHE A 217 -14.32 -7.47 -15.73
N SER A 218 -14.30 -8.47 -14.84
CA SER A 218 -15.40 -9.44 -14.72
C SER A 218 -16.55 -8.95 -13.83
N GLY A 219 -16.36 -7.89 -13.04
CA GLY A 219 -17.33 -7.35 -12.09
C GLY A 219 -17.51 -8.19 -10.82
N LYS A 220 -16.66 -9.20 -10.59
CA LYS A 220 -16.68 -10.07 -9.42
C LYS A 220 -15.26 -10.34 -8.93
N ILE A 221 -15.11 -10.69 -7.65
CA ILE A 221 -13.81 -11.06 -7.08
C ILE A 221 -13.27 -12.32 -7.78
N GLU A 222 -12.15 -12.16 -8.48
CA GLU A 222 -11.33 -13.23 -9.04
C GLU A 222 -10.19 -13.59 -8.09
N LYS A 223 -9.68 -14.82 -8.20
CA LYS A 223 -8.57 -15.32 -7.39
C LYS A 223 -7.36 -15.63 -8.25
N ASN A 224 -6.17 -15.42 -7.71
CA ASN A 224 -4.93 -15.92 -8.30
C ASN A 224 -4.80 -17.42 -8.12
N ILE A 225 -4.30 -18.10 -9.16
CA ILE A 225 -4.06 -19.55 -9.14
C ILE A 225 -2.76 -19.84 -8.36
N LYS A 226 -1.75 -18.98 -8.53
CA LYS A 226 -0.48 -19.04 -7.80
C LYS A 226 -0.56 -18.13 -6.57
N THR A 227 0.19 -18.49 -5.53
CA THR A 227 0.32 -17.71 -4.29
C THR A 227 1.76 -17.28 -4.01
N THR A 228 2.72 -17.74 -4.83
CA THR A 228 4.16 -17.47 -4.71
C THR A 228 4.82 -17.49 -6.09
N GLY A 229 6.07 -17.02 -6.17
CA GLY A 229 6.91 -17.14 -7.37
C GLY A 229 6.93 -15.90 -8.26
N ASN A 230 6.74 -14.72 -7.69
CA ASN A 230 7.00 -13.44 -8.32
C ASN A 230 7.77 -12.54 -7.33
N ILE A 231 8.74 -11.76 -7.82
CA ILE A 231 9.58 -10.88 -7.01
C ILE A 231 8.83 -9.73 -6.31
N CYS A 232 7.61 -9.41 -6.76
CA CYS A 232 6.76 -8.36 -6.20
C CYS A 232 6.08 -8.78 -4.88
N ASP A 233 6.86 -9.26 -3.91
CA ASP A 233 6.40 -9.92 -2.67
C ASP A 233 5.40 -9.08 -1.85
N ALA A 234 5.49 -7.75 -1.93
CA ALA A 234 4.62 -6.82 -1.22
C ALA A 234 3.16 -6.79 -1.73
N ILE A 235 2.90 -7.24 -2.95
CA ILE A 235 1.60 -7.11 -3.63
C ILE A 235 1.05 -8.41 -4.24
N ILE A 236 1.67 -9.57 -3.98
CA ILE A 236 1.13 -10.87 -4.36
C ILE A 236 0.02 -11.35 -3.39
N THR A 237 -1.20 -10.85 -3.57
CA THR A 237 -2.37 -11.29 -2.78
C THR A 237 -3.14 -12.41 -3.46
N PRO A 238 -3.92 -13.23 -2.72
CA PRO A 238 -4.76 -14.25 -3.35
C PRO A 238 -5.95 -13.69 -4.13
N GLN A 239 -6.50 -12.55 -3.68
CA GLN A 239 -7.68 -11.85 -4.23
C GLN A 239 -7.79 -10.45 -3.60
N PRO A 240 -8.60 -9.52 -4.15
CA PRO A 240 -8.93 -8.28 -3.46
C PRO A 240 -9.74 -8.52 -2.17
N GLY A 241 -9.69 -7.54 -1.27
CA GLY A 241 -10.54 -7.50 -0.08
C GLY A 241 -12.02 -7.26 -0.37
N ASN A 242 -12.88 -7.66 0.56
CA ASN A 242 -14.34 -7.51 0.43
C ASN A 242 -14.79 -6.05 0.58
N LEU A 243 -14.04 -5.23 1.30
CA LEU A 243 -14.29 -3.79 1.46
C LEU A 243 -13.64 -2.98 0.34
N THR A 244 -12.49 -3.45 -0.16
CA THR A 244 -11.71 -2.75 -1.18
C THR A 244 -12.31 -2.92 -2.58
N PHE A 245 -12.74 -4.13 -2.94
CA PHE A 245 -13.23 -4.40 -4.30
C PHE A 245 -14.43 -3.53 -4.70
N PRO A 246 -15.49 -3.38 -3.88
CA PRO A 246 -16.64 -2.53 -4.25
C PRO A 246 -16.25 -1.06 -4.48
N VAL A 247 -15.23 -0.57 -3.77
CA VAL A 247 -14.71 0.79 -3.96
C VAL A 247 -13.96 0.89 -5.29
N MET A 248 -13.04 -0.04 -5.55
CA MET A 248 -12.27 -0.05 -6.79
C MET A 248 -13.18 -0.23 -8.02
N GLN A 249 -14.17 -1.13 -7.95
CA GLN A 249 -15.15 -1.34 -9.02
C GLN A 249 -15.94 -0.08 -9.37
N ARG A 250 -16.20 0.78 -8.38
CA ARG A 250 -16.96 2.01 -8.58
C ARG A 250 -16.08 3.16 -9.08
N LEU A 251 -14.84 3.25 -8.64
CA LEU A 251 -14.02 4.48 -8.74
C LEU A 251 -12.75 4.35 -9.57
N CYS A 252 -12.27 3.14 -9.83
CA CYS A 252 -11.03 2.94 -10.56
C CYS A 252 -11.29 2.69 -12.05
N GLY A 253 -10.35 3.14 -12.88
CA GLY A 253 -10.24 2.73 -14.27
C GLY A 253 -9.69 1.30 -14.41
N PRO A 254 -9.52 0.81 -15.66
CA PRO A 254 -8.97 -0.51 -15.91
C PRO A 254 -7.56 -0.63 -15.31
N GLY A 255 -7.29 -1.79 -14.72
CA GLY A 255 -5.98 -2.12 -14.19
C GLY A 255 -4.91 -2.26 -15.29
N LEU A 256 -3.65 -2.14 -14.88
CA LEU A 256 -2.48 -2.32 -15.74
C LEU A 256 -1.62 -3.45 -15.16
N ILE A 257 -1.01 -4.23 -16.06
CA ILE A 257 -0.21 -5.39 -15.69
C ILE A 257 1.22 -5.19 -16.16
N VAL A 258 2.20 -5.45 -15.31
CA VAL A 258 3.63 -5.38 -15.64
C VAL A 258 4.34 -6.69 -15.32
N ASP A 259 5.40 -7.01 -16.06
CA ASP A 259 6.22 -8.18 -15.77
C ASP A 259 7.33 -7.88 -14.75
N GLU A 260 8.04 -8.93 -14.32
CA GLU A 260 9.11 -8.81 -13.33
C GLU A 260 10.32 -8.03 -13.84
N ASN A 261 10.63 -8.10 -15.14
CA ASN A 261 11.76 -7.37 -15.74
C ASN A 261 11.45 -5.87 -15.77
N GLU A 262 10.22 -5.50 -16.13
CA GLU A 262 9.74 -4.12 -16.12
C GLU A 262 9.75 -3.52 -14.71
N ALA A 263 9.40 -4.32 -13.70
CA ALA A 263 9.51 -3.92 -12.29
C ALA A 263 10.98 -3.67 -11.89
N LEU A 264 11.89 -4.58 -12.24
CA LEU A 264 13.33 -4.45 -11.96
C LEU A 264 13.95 -3.25 -12.68
N GLU A 265 13.62 -3.03 -13.95
CA GLU A 265 14.11 -1.89 -14.71
C GLU A 265 13.61 -0.57 -14.08
N SER A 266 12.37 -0.54 -13.61
CA SER A 266 11.79 0.61 -12.93
C SER A 266 12.42 0.88 -11.57
N MET A 267 12.81 -0.16 -10.82
CA MET A 267 13.63 -0.01 -9.61
C MET A 267 14.96 0.65 -9.94
N ALA A 268 15.65 0.18 -10.99
CA ALA A 268 16.92 0.75 -11.42
C ALA A 268 16.76 2.22 -11.86
N ILE A 269 15.69 2.56 -12.57
CA ILE A 269 15.37 3.94 -12.97
C ILE A 269 15.12 4.81 -11.74
N ALA A 270 14.30 4.36 -10.77
CA ALA A 270 14.04 5.08 -9.53
C ALA A 270 15.35 5.37 -8.76
N PHE A 271 16.21 4.37 -8.65
CA PHE A 271 17.51 4.51 -7.99
C PHE A 271 18.44 5.48 -8.73
N LEU A 272 18.61 5.30 -10.03
CA LEU A 272 19.56 6.08 -10.82
C LEU A 272 19.10 7.53 -11.04
N ARG A 273 17.80 7.77 -11.21
CA ARG A 273 17.25 9.05 -11.66
C ARG A 273 16.53 9.84 -10.59
N LEU A 274 15.86 9.17 -9.65
CA LEU A 274 15.15 9.83 -8.54
C LEU A 274 15.96 9.77 -7.24
N LYS A 275 17.01 8.94 -7.18
CA LYS A 275 17.75 8.62 -5.94
C LYS A 275 16.83 8.03 -4.87
N LEU A 276 15.81 7.31 -5.32
CA LEU A 276 14.87 6.60 -4.47
C LEU A 276 15.14 5.10 -4.53
N VAL A 277 15.14 4.46 -3.37
CA VAL A 277 15.07 3.00 -3.27
C VAL A 277 13.60 2.60 -3.34
N ALA A 278 13.26 1.72 -4.29
CA ALA A 278 11.95 1.12 -4.43
C ALA A 278 12.09 -0.40 -4.32
N GLU A 279 11.17 -1.06 -3.63
CA GLU A 279 11.05 -2.52 -3.66
C GLU A 279 10.33 -2.95 -4.97
N PRO A 280 10.42 -4.22 -5.42
CA PRO A 280 9.84 -4.64 -6.70
C PRO A 280 8.33 -4.33 -6.80
N GLY A 281 7.54 -4.74 -5.80
CA GLY A 281 6.12 -4.41 -5.73
C GLY A 281 5.82 -2.91 -5.54
N GLY A 282 6.80 -2.16 -5.02
CA GLY A 282 6.73 -0.71 -4.89
C GLY A 282 6.98 0.05 -6.19
N ALA A 283 7.58 -0.60 -7.19
CA ALA A 283 7.97 0.01 -8.46
C ALA A 283 6.97 -0.23 -9.60
N VAL A 284 5.98 -1.12 -9.44
CA VAL A 284 5.09 -1.52 -10.55
C VAL A 284 4.31 -0.35 -11.15
N ALA A 285 3.89 0.63 -10.34
CA ALA A 285 3.21 1.82 -10.85
C ALA A 285 4.11 2.68 -11.76
N LEU A 286 5.40 2.79 -11.42
CA LEU A 286 6.37 3.46 -12.28
C LEU A 286 6.61 2.65 -13.57
N ALA A 287 6.68 1.32 -13.47
CA ALA A 287 6.79 0.44 -14.63
C ALA A 287 5.63 0.63 -15.59
N ALA A 288 4.39 0.65 -15.10
CA ALA A 288 3.23 0.87 -15.95
C ALA A 288 3.27 2.24 -16.66
N ALA A 289 3.70 3.31 -15.98
CA ALA A 289 3.85 4.62 -16.62
C ALA A 289 4.85 4.61 -17.79
N ILE A 290 5.91 3.81 -17.71
CA ILE A 290 6.98 3.73 -18.70
C ILE A 290 6.63 2.75 -19.84
N PHE A 291 6.14 1.56 -19.50
CA PHE A 291 6.00 0.43 -20.43
C PHE A 291 4.58 0.22 -20.97
N ARG A 292 3.57 0.90 -20.42
CA ARG A 292 2.16 0.82 -20.88
C ARG A 292 1.70 2.13 -21.50
N LYS A 293 2.59 2.79 -22.26
CA LYS A 293 2.31 4.10 -22.87
C LYS A 293 1.03 4.13 -23.69
N GLY A 294 0.79 3.10 -24.50
CA GLY A 294 -0.37 3.00 -25.38
C GLY A 294 -1.70 2.80 -24.66
N GLU A 295 -1.67 2.49 -23.37
CA GLU A 295 -2.86 2.26 -22.55
C GLU A 295 -3.21 3.45 -21.65
N ILE A 296 -2.42 4.53 -21.72
CA ILE A 296 -2.60 5.74 -20.92
C ILE A 296 -2.77 6.92 -21.88
N GLU A 297 -3.88 7.64 -21.76
CA GLU A 297 -4.20 8.75 -22.68
C GLU A 297 -3.78 10.12 -22.11
N GLY A 298 -3.68 10.25 -20.79
CA GLY A 298 -3.42 11.52 -20.11
C GLY A 298 -2.02 12.09 -20.37
N ASN A 299 -1.93 13.43 -20.41
CA ASN A 299 -0.67 14.17 -20.45
C ASN A 299 0.07 14.17 -19.10
N ASP A 300 -0.67 13.92 -18.02
CA ASP A 300 -0.16 13.85 -16.66
C ASP A 300 -0.52 12.50 -16.05
N VAL A 301 0.47 11.88 -15.42
CA VAL A 301 0.32 10.64 -14.67
C VAL A 301 0.95 10.81 -13.31
N VAL A 302 0.21 10.49 -12.25
CA VAL A 302 0.78 10.31 -10.92
C VAL A 302 1.11 8.84 -10.72
N VAL A 303 2.32 8.53 -10.26
CA VAL A 303 2.73 7.18 -9.88
C VAL A 303 3.01 7.13 -8.39
N VAL A 304 2.50 6.11 -7.71
CA VAL A 304 2.77 5.89 -6.28
C VAL A 304 3.86 4.83 -6.14
N ILE A 305 5.08 5.26 -5.77
CA ILE A 305 6.12 4.32 -5.34
C ILE A 305 5.80 3.93 -3.89
N SER A 306 5.15 2.77 -3.73
CA SER A 306 4.45 2.44 -2.49
C SER A 306 5.37 2.04 -1.32
N GLY A 307 6.55 1.51 -1.62
CA GLY A 307 7.50 1.03 -0.62
C GLY A 307 8.92 0.88 -1.16
N GLY A 308 9.90 0.81 -0.25
CA GLY A 308 11.33 0.74 -0.54
C GLY A 308 12.08 -0.29 0.31
N ASN A 309 11.39 -1.24 0.94
CA ASN A 309 11.99 -2.20 1.86
C ASN A 309 12.52 -3.43 1.11
N VAL A 310 13.66 -3.24 0.46
CA VAL A 310 14.38 -4.28 -0.30
C VAL A 310 15.79 -4.45 0.25
N ASP A 311 16.32 -5.67 0.14
CA ASP A 311 17.70 -5.97 0.53
C ASP A 311 18.69 -5.29 -0.44
N PRO A 312 19.86 -4.79 0.04
CA PRO A 312 20.86 -4.11 -0.79
C PRO A 312 21.50 -4.93 -1.90
#